data_AF-A0A8W8JU38-F1
#
_entry.id   AF-A0A8W8JU38-F1
#
_cell.length_a   1.000
_cell.length_b   1.000
_cell.length_c   1.000
_cell.angle_alpha   90.00
_cell.angle_beta   90.00
_cell.angle_gamma   90.00
#
_symmetry.space_group_name_H-M   'P 1'
#
loop_
_entity.id
_entity.type
_entity.pdbx_description
1 polymer ?
#
loop_
_entity_poly.entity_id
_entity_poly.type
_entity_poly.pdbx_seq_one_letter_code
_entity_poly.pdbx_strand_id
1 'polypeptide(L)'
;QCYSLRKCKESCKSMGAARYRWFHEQGCCQCIGDTCISYGLNSPKCLQCPPQEDEAENQLEEVNKLIENTVDEEEDLDEEFDEDEDELDEEEEEEEEDRGINELKSVG
;
A
#
# COMPACT_ATOMS: atom_id res chain seq x y z
N GLN A 1 26.74 -11.22 -17.42
CA GLN A 1 25.43 -11.75 -17.86
C GLN A 1 24.55 -10.56 -18.28
N CYS A 2 23.60 -10.76 -19.19
CA CYS A 2 22.63 -9.73 -19.57
C CYS A 2 21.47 -9.71 -18.58
N TYR A 3 21.23 -8.57 -17.95
CA TYR A 3 20.13 -8.39 -17.00
C TYR A 3 19.60 -6.96 -17.11
N SER A 4 18.28 -6.79 -16.91
CA SER A 4 17.71 -5.48 -16.62
C SER A 4 18.27 -4.94 -15.30
N LEU A 5 18.21 -3.62 -15.09
CA LEU A 5 18.75 -2.98 -13.89
C LEU A 5 18.21 -3.61 -12.60
N ARG A 6 16.91 -3.91 -12.54
CA ARG A 6 16.26 -4.54 -11.38
C ARG A 6 16.77 -5.95 -11.14
N LYS A 7 16.76 -6.80 -12.18
CA LYS A 7 17.29 -8.17 -12.10
C LYS A 7 18.77 -8.20 -11.75
N CYS A 8 19.54 -7.22 -12.22
CA CYS A 8 20.95 -7.06 -11.86
C CYS A 8 21.11 -6.80 -10.36
N LYS A 9 20.35 -5.84 -9.81
CA LYS A 9 20.37 -5.50 -8.39
C LYS A 9 19.98 -6.69 -7.52
N GLU A 10 18.86 -7.34 -7.83
CA GLU A 10 18.36 -8.50 -7.06
C GLU A 10 19.32 -9.68 -7.13
N SER A 11 19.81 -10.01 -8.33
CA SER A 11 20.75 -11.11 -8.51
C SER A 11 22.04 -10.89 -7.73
N CYS A 12 22.64 -9.70 -7.83
CA CYS A 12 23.86 -9.40 -7.09
C CYS A 12 23.64 -9.39 -5.57
N LYS A 13 22.48 -8.91 -5.10
CA LYS A 13 22.11 -8.95 -3.69
C LYS A 13 21.98 -10.39 -3.19
N SER A 14 21.27 -11.26 -3.92
CA SER A 14 21.10 -12.67 -3.56
C SER A 14 22.41 -13.46 -3.60
N MET A 15 23.37 -13.04 -4.43
CA MET A 15 24.72 -13.61 -4.44
C MET A 15 25.62 -13.11 -3.29
N GLY A 16 25.15 -12.19 -2.45
CA GLY A 16 25.93 -11.60 -1.36
C GLY A 16 27.00 -10.60 -1.82
N ALA A 17 26.85 -10.05 -3.03
CA ALA A 17 27.77 -9.01 -3.50
C ALA A 17 27.55 -7.72 -2.69
N ALA A 18 28.64 -7.04 -2.33
CA ALA A 18 28.57 -5.78 -1.61
C ALA A 18 27.97 -4.67 -2.48
N ARG A 19 28.24 -4.71 -3.78
CA ARG A 19 27.80 -3.69 -4.76
C ARG A 19 27.50 -4.33 -6.11
N TYR A 20 26.88 -3.58 -7.01
CA TYR A 20 26.66 -3.97 -8.39
C TYR A 20 26.91 -2.80 -9.34
N ARG A 21 27.14 -3.12 -10.60
CA ARG A 21 27.27 -2.16 -11.69
C ARG A 21 26.43 -2.62 -12.86
N TRP A 22 25.68 -1.67 -13.41
CA TRP A 22 24.88 -1.86 -14.60
C TRP A 22 25.37 -0.95 -15.72
N PHE A 23 25.48 -1.49 -16.92
CA PHE A 23 25.94 -0.77 -18.10
C PHE A 23 24.74 -0.51 -19.01
N HIS A 24 24.25 0.74 -18.98
CA HIS A 24 23.06 1.20 -19.70
C HIS A 24 23.14 0.90 -21.20
N GLU A 25 24.30 1.08 -21.81
CA GLU A 25 24.49 0.92 -23.27
C GLU A 25 24.42 -0.55 -23.74
N GLN A 26 24.70 -1.51 -22.87
CA GLN A 26 24.82 -2.92 -23.23
C GLN A 26 23.99 -3.84 -22.34
N GLY A 27 23.04 -3.31 -21.55
CA GLY A 27 22.15 -4.11 -20.68
C GLY A 27 22.90 -5.09 -19.76
N CYS A 28 24.11 -4.72 -19.34
CA CYS A 28 25.05 -5.65 -18.76
C CYS A 28 25.19 -5.45 -17.25
N CYS A 29 25.27 -6.55 -16.52
CA CYS A 29 25.40 -6.53 -15.07
C CYS A 29 26.71 -7.16 -14.60
N GLN A 30 27.35 -6.51 -13.62
CA GLN A 30 28.50 -7.02 -12.89
C GLN A 30 28.29 -6.85 -11.38
N CYS A 31 28.38 -7.96 -10.65
CA CYS A 31 28.37 -7.98 -9.19
C CYS A 31 29.78 -7.75 -8.66
N ILE A 32 29.91 -6.93 -7.62
CA ILE A 32 31.18 -6.49 -7.06
C ILE A 32 31.24 -6.95 -5.60
N GLY A 33 32.20 -7.84 -5.32
CA GLY A 33 32.49 -8.30 -3.97
C GLY A 33 33.10 -7.19 -3.09
N ASP A 34 32.99 -7.39 -1.79
CA ASP A 34 33.57 -6.56 -0.73
C ASP A 34 35.11 -6.43 -0.84
N THR A 35 35.78 -7.49 -1.30
CA THR A 35 37.25 -7.54 -1.47
C THR A 35 37.76 -6.86 -2.74
N CYS A 36 36.90 -6.29 -3.58
CA CYS A 36 37.30 -5.67 -4.84
C CYS A 36 37.79 -4.22 -4.65
N ILE A 37 39.12 -4.03 -4.62
CA ILE A 37 39.78 -2.76 -4.27
C ILE A 37 39.62 -1.65 -5.35
N SER A 38 39.20 -1.98 -6.57
CA SER A 38 39.15 -1.00 -7.68
C SER A 38 37.94 -1.13 -8.60
N TYR A 39 36.88 -1.83 -8.17
CA TYR A 39 35.64 -2.01 -8.96
C TYR A 39 35.83 -2.67 -10.35
N GLY A 40 37.02 -3.20 -10.62
CA GLY A 40 37.36 -3.86 -11.89
C GLY A 40 37.59 -2.90 -13.05
N LEU A 41 37.32 -3.38 -14.26
CA LEU A 41 37.54 -2.64 -15.50
C LEU A 41 36.36 -1.72 -15.81
N ASN A 42 36.63 -0.54 -16.36
CA ASN A 42 35.59 0.40 -16.80
C ASN A 42 34.82 -0.06 -18.04
N SER A 43 35.20 -1.17 -18.67
CA SER A 43 34.50 -1.74 -19.82
C SER A 43 33.69 -3.00 -19.44
N PRO A 44 32.49 -3.18 -20.00
CA PRO A 44 31.74 -4.41 -19.80
C PRO A 44 32.48 -5.58 -20.47
N LYS A 45 32.50 -6.75 -19.80
CA LYS A 45 33.08 -8.01 -20.35
C LYS A 45 32.03 -9.00 -20.85
N CYS A 46 30.76 -8.62 -20.80
CA CYS A 46 29.67 -9.43 -21.32
C CYS A 46 29.62 -9.38 -22.85
N LEU A 47 28.92 -10.36 -23.41
CA LEU A 47 28.50 -10.34 -24.81
C LEU A 47 27.51 -9.17 -24.99
N GLN A 48 27.51 -8.58 -26.19
CA GLN A 48 26.62 -7.48 -26.55
C GLN A 48 25.16 -7.91 -26.34
N CYS A 49 24.51 -7.40 -25.31
CA CYS A 49 23.14 -7.79 -24.98
C CYS A 49 22.16 -7.14 -25.97
N PRO A 50 21.02 -7.80 -26.24
CA PRO A 50 19.96 -7.16 -27.00
C PRO A 50 19.49 -5.88 -26.30
N PRO A 51 18.99 -4.88 -27.04
CA PRO A 51 18.38 -3.69 -26.45
C PRO A 51 17.25 -4.14 -25.51
N GLN A 52 17.30 -3.65 -24.28
CA GLN A 52 16.38 -4.08 -23.23
C GLN A 52 15.16 -3.15 -23.20
N GLU A 53 13.95 -3.70 -23.30
CA GLU A 53 12.65 -2.98 -23.28
C GLU A 53 12.24 -2.58 -21.84
N ASP A 54 13.20 -2.27 -20.98
CA ASP A 54 13.05 -2.24 -19.53
C ASP A 54 12.30 -1.02 -18.98
N GLU A 55 12.06 0.00 -19.81
CA GLU A 55 11.38 1.22 -19.38
C GLU A 55 9.90 0.98 -19.06
N ALA A 56 9.26 -0.01 -19.72
CA ALA A 56 7.85 -0.34 -19.52
C ALA A 56 7.62 -1.18 -18.25
N GLU A 57 8.52 -2.12 -17.94
CA GLU A 57 8.37 -3.01 -16.77
C GLU A 57 8.51 -2.26 -15.44
N ASN A 58 9.41 -1.26 -15.35
CA ASN A 58 9.57 -0.44 -14.15
C ASN A 58 8.35 0.44 -13.87
N GLN A 59 7.68 0.95 -14.92
CA GLN A 59 6.50 1.78 -14.76
C GLN A 59 5.29 0.96 -14.28
N LEU A 60 5.15 -0.27 -14.75
CA LEU A 60 4.04 -1.15 -14.35
C LEU A 60 4.12 -1.56 -12.87
N GLU A 61 5.31 -1.81 -12.34
CA GLU A 61 5.48 -2.18 -10.92
C GLU A 61 5.18 -1.01 -9.97
N GLU A 62 5.60 0.21 -10.32
CA GLU A 62 5.27 1.42 -9.56
C GLU A 62 3.76 1.68 -9.57
N VAL A 63 3.11 1.50 -10.72
CA VAL A 63 1.64 1.64 -10.85
C VAL A 63 0.90 0.57 -10.03
N ASN A 64 1.34 -0.68 -10.05
CA ASN A 64 0.71 -1.74 -9.25
C ASN A 64 0.82 -1.45 -7.74
N LYS A 65 1.98 -0.97 -7.29
CA LYS A 65 2.19 -0.60 -5.89
C LYS A 65 1.35 0.60 -5.46
N LEU A 66 1.09 1.54 -6.36
CA LEU A 66 0.17 2.65 -6.13
C LEU A 66 -1.28 2.15 -6.03
N ILE A 67 -1.68 1.22 -6.90
CA ILE A 67 -3.03 0.63 -6.89
C ILE A 67 -3.29 -0.14 -5.58
N GLU A 68 -2.34 -0.95 -5.11
CA GLU A 68 -2.49 -1.70 -3.85
C GLU A 68 -2.75 -0.77 -2.65
N ASN A 69 -2.02 0.34 -2.54
CA ASN A 69 -2.20 1.30 -1.45
C ASN A 69 -3.55 2.05 -1.50
N THR A 70 -4.18 2.17 -2.68
CA THR A 70 -5.48 2.84 -2.82
C THR A 70 -6.67 1.95 -2.47
N VAL A 71 -6.48 0.63 -2.35
CA VAL A 71 -7.56 -0.31 -2.03
C VAL A 71 -7.72 -0.51 -0.52
N ASP A 72 -6.67 -0.25 0.27
CA ASP A 72 -6.70 -0.36 1.75
C ASP A 72 -7.40 0.84 2.44
N GLU A 73 -7.68 1.96 1.76
CA GLU A 73 -8.34 3.14 2.36
C GLU A 73 -9.89 3.06 2.37
N GLU A 74 -10.50 2.03 1.77
CA GLU A 74 -11.96 1.90 1.64
C GLU A 74 -12.60 0.92 2.66
N GLU A 75 -11.83 0.27 3.55
CA GLU A 75 -12.37 -0.66 4.56
C GLU A 75 -12.46 -0.09 6.00
N ASP A 76 -12.14 1.19 6.23
CA ASP A 76 -12.18 1.83 7.56
C ASP A 76 -13.33 2.86 7.73
N LEU A 77 -14.44 2.74 6.99
CA LEU A 77 -15.61 3.65 7.07
C LEU A 77 -16.94 2.99 7.50
N ASP A 78 -16.89 1.94 8.33
CA ASP A 78 -18.08 1.19 8.76
C ASP A 78 -18.32 1.10 10.29
N GLU A 79 -17.79 2.02 11.12
CA GLU A 79 -18.18 2.09 12.55
C GLU A 79 -18.26 3.54 13.11
N GLU A 80 -19.31 4.29 12.76
CA GLU A 80 -19.96 5.27 13.65
C GLU A 80 -21.29 5.73 13.01
N PHE A 81 -22.36 4.95 13.20
CA PHE A 81 -23.72 5.44 13.05
C PHE A 81 -24.18 5.84 14.46
N ASP A 82 -24.14 7.14 14.74
CA ASP A 82 -24.59 7.73 16.00
C ASP A 82 -26.06 7.31 16.27
N GLU A 83 -26.28 6.56 17.35
CA GLU A 83 -27.60 6.30 17.94
C GLU A 83 -28.12 7.57 18.63
N ASP A 84 -28.55 8.57 17.86
CA ASP A 84 -29.25 9.77 18.37
C ASP A 84 -30.51 10.04 17.54
N GLU A 85 -31.53 9.17 17.62
CA GLU A 85 -32.90 9.48 17.15
C GLU A 85 -34.02 8.73 17.92
N ASP A 86 -33.89 8.59 19.24
CA ASP A 86 -34.98 8.13 20.12
C ASP A 86 -35.62 9.31 20.88
N GLU A 87 -36.69 9.93 20.37
CA GLU A 87 -37.72 10.64 21.17
C GLU A 87 -38.73 11.30 20.22
N LEU A 88 -39.93 10.71 20.02
CA LEU A 88 -41.21 11.35 19.64
C LEU A 88 -42.14 10.29 18.98
N ASP A 89 -42.64 9.30 19.74
CA ASP A 89 -43.96 8.68 19.44
C ASP A 89 -44.43 7.58 20.44
N GLU A 90 -43.68 7.24 21.51
CA GLU A 90 -44.12 6.17 22.45
C GLU A 90 -44.66 6.65 23.82
N GLU A 91 -44.65 7.95 24.13
CA GLU A 91 -45.23 8.46 25.40
C GLU A 91 -46.78 8.60 25.39
N GLU A 92 -47.46 8.31 24.27
CA GLU A 92 -48.92 8.47 24.17
C GLU A 92 -49.76 7.36 24.85
N GLU A 93 -49.17 6.26 25.34
CA GLU A 93 -49.96 5.15 25.94
C GLU A 93 -49.82 4.96 27.46
N GLU A 94 -48.90 5.62 28.18
CA GLU A 94 -48.74 5.45 29.64
C GLU A 94 -49.29 6.60 30.53
N GLU A 95 -49.66 7.76 29.97
CA GLU A 95 -50.27 8.87 30.75
C GLU A 95 -51.79 8.76 30.98
N GLU A 96 -52.45 7.70 30.51
CA GLU A 96 -53.86 7.42 30.85
C GLU A 96 -54.05 6.89 32.29
N GLU A 97 -52.96 6.64 33.06
CA GLU A 97 -53.07 6.13 34.44
C GLU A 97 -52.88 7.18 35.56
N ASP A 98 -52.25 8.34 35.32
CA ASP A 98 -52.02 9.34 36.38
C ASP A 98 -52.97 10.56 36.34
N ARG A 99 -53.74 10.74 35.25
CA ARG A 99 -54.88 11.68 35.23
C ARG A 99 -56.09 11.19 36.04
N GLY A 100 -56.08 9.93 36.49
CA GLY A 100 -57.06 9.37 37.43
C GLY A 100 -56.89 9.81 38.89
N ILE A 101 -55.78 10.47 39.26
CA ILE A 101 -55.45 10.74 40.68
C ILE A 101 -55.58 12.23 41.08
N ASN A 102 -55.48 13.18 40.15
CA ASN A 102 -55.56 14.61 40.47
C ASN A 102 -56.89 15.32 40.16
N GLU A 103 -57.90 14.64 39.61
CA GLU A 103 -59.28 15.17 39.54
C GLU A 103 -60.09 14.96 40.85
N LEU A 104 -59.55 14.25 41.85
CA LEU A 104 -60.21 14.01 43.15
C LEU A 104 -59.72 14.89 44.31
N LYS A 105 -58.85 15.88 44.08
CA LYS A 105 -58.39 16.81 45.15
C LYS A 105 -58.40 18.30 44.81
N SER A 106 -59.17 18.71 43.81
CA SER A 106 -59.68 20.09 43.74
C SER A 106 -61.08 20.20 43.10
N VAL A 107 -61.92 19.20 43.32
CA VAL A 107 -63.37 19.42 43.48
C VAL A 107 -63.65 19.00 44.92
N GLY A 108 -64.06 19.96 45.76
CA GLY A 108 -64.62 19.65 47.07
C GLY A 108 -65.95 18.91 46.96
#